data_AF-A0A7V9W4V0-F1
#
_entry.id   AF-A0A7V9W4V0-F1
#
_cell.length_a   1.000
_cell.length_b   1.000
_cell.length_c   1.000
_cell.angle_alpha   90.00
_cell.angle_beta   90.00
_cell.angle_gamma   90.00
#
_symmetry.space_group_name_H-M   'P 1'
#
loop_
_entity.id
_entity.type
_entity.pdbx_description
1 polymer ?
#
loop_
_entity_poly.entity_id
_entity_poly.type
_entity_poly.pdbx_seq_one_letter_code
_entity_poly.pdbx_strand_id
1 'polypeptide(L)'
;MDCLGPKGLDLFTTEAIAQAHHLVAEMAIERQQAINADHPLVEEFWETVEYLERTRVENVLDHNAGQGYLAINLKEFEKLAADHHFRFDMRELKRQLKGSKARKFVASNHPVYSKTRPNGGTVKCWLFERG
;
A
#
# COMPACT_ATOMS: atom_id res chain seq x y z
N MET A 1 18.05 -32.69 7.68
CA MET A 1 18.78 -33.44 6.65
C MET A 1 19.86 -32.50 6.16
N ASP A 2 21.04 -32.60 6.76
CA ASP A 2 22.15 -31.66 6.54
C ASP A 2 22.91 -32.14 5.30
N CYS A 3 22.83 -31.40 4.20
CA CYS A 3 23.23 -31.89 2.87
C CYS A 3 24.74 -32.10 2.70
N LEU A 4 25.54 -31.74 3.71
CA LEU A 4 27.00 -31.80 3.65
C LEU A 4 27.64 -32.68 4.73
N GLY A 5 26.86 -33.19 5.69
CA GLY A 5 27.38 -33.97 6.81
C GLY A 5 28.44 -33.24 7.65
N PRO A 6 28.88 -33.84 8.76
CA PRO A 6 29.85 -33.21 9.66
C PRO A 6 31.23 -32.95 9.02
N LYS A 7 31.58 -33.61 7.91
CA LYS A 7 32.85 -33.41 7.18
C LYS A 7 32.81 -32.27 6.15
N GLY A 8 31.63 -31.88 5.69
CA GLY A 8 31.49 -30.81 4.68
C GLY A 8 31.58 -29.41 5.26
N LEU A 9 31.31 -29.25 6.56
CA LEU A 9 31.44 -27.98 7.29
C LEU A 9 32.91 -27.66 7.67
N ASP A 10 33.75 -28.68 7.87
CA ASP A 10 35.20 -28.52 8.14
C ASP A 10 36.01 -28.00 6.93
N LEU A 11 35.39 -27.86 5.75
CA LEU A 11 36.02 -27.24 4.57
C LEU A 11 36.09 -25.72 4.65
N PHE A 12 35.28 -25.09 5.51
CA PHE A 12 35.18 -23.65 5.61
C PHE A 12 35.67 -23.16 6.96
N THR A 13 36.35 -22.03 6.97
CA THR A 13 36.75 -21.39 8.23
C THR A 13 35.51 -20.95 8.99
N THR A 14 35.60 -20.93 10.32
CA THR A 14 34.53 -20.40 11.19
C THR A 14 34.11 -18.98 10.78
N GLU A 15 35.09 -18.19 10.34
CA GLU A 15 34.90 -16.85 9.75
C GLU A 15 33.99 -16.89 8.51
N ALA A 16 34.26 -17.78 7.55
CA ALA A 16 33.45 -17.92 6.35
C ALA A 16 32.03 -18.42 6.65
N ILE A 17 31.89 -19.33 7.61
CA ILE A 17 30.58 -19.81 8.09
C ILE A 17 29.79 -18.67 8.73
N ALA A 18 30.42 -17.86 9.60
CA ALA A 18 29.79 -16.72 10.25
C ALA A 18 29.33 -15.64 9.24
N GLN A 19 30.17 -15.33 8.24
CA GLN A 19 29.83 -14.39 7.18
C GLN A 19 28.65 -14.90 6.33
N ALA A 20 28.64 -16.19 5.97
CA ALA A 20 27.53 -16.79 5.24
C ALA A 20 26.21 -16.74 6.04
N HIS A 21 26.26 -17.03 7.35
CA HIS A 21 25.09 -16.89 8.23
C HIS A 21 24.58 -15.45 8.29
N HIS A 22 25.47 -14.47 8.41
CA HIS A 22 25.09 -13.07 8.46
C HIS A 22 24.41 -12.63 7.16
N LEU A 23 25.00 -12.97 6.01
CA LEU A 23 24.44 -12.66 4.70
C LEU A 23 23.04 -13.27 4.51
N VAL A 24 22.86 -14.54 4.87
CA VAL A 24 21.54 -15.19 4.78
C VAL A 24 20.51 -14.52 5.70
N ALA A 25 20.92 -14.09 6.90
CA ALA A 25 20.06 -13.35 7.82
C ALA A 25 19.66 -11.97 7.28
N GLU A 26 20.62 -11.22 6.74
CA GLU A 26 20.37 -9.93 6.08
C GLU A 26 19.38 -10.09 4.92
N MET A 27 19.62 -11.06 4.03
CA MET A 27 18.70 -11.36 2.92
C MET A 27 17.29 -11.74 3.39
N ALA A 28 17.18 -12.47 4.51
CA ALA A 28 15.89 -12.82 5.10
C ALA A 28 15.16 -11.57 5.66
N ILE A 29 15.88 -10.66 6.30
CA ILE A 29 15.35 -9.38 6.79
C ILE A 29 14.90 -8.51 5.62
N GLU A 30 15.75 -8.32 4.60
CA GLU A 30 15.43 -7.53 3.40
C GLU A 30 14.20 -8.10 2.69
N ARG A 31 14.14 -9.43 2.52
CA ARG A 31 12.96 -10.10 1.99
C ARG A 31 11.74 -9.82 2.86
N GLN A 32 11.84 -9.91 4.17
CA GLN A 32 10.71 -9.67 5.07
C GLN A 32 10.23 -8.21 4.99
N GLN A 33 11.15 -7.25 4.87
CA GLN A 33 10.84 -5.84 4.70
C GLN A 33 10.19 -5.58 3.33
N ALA A 34 10.73 -6.11 2.24
CA ALA A 34 10.15 -6.01 0.90
C ALA A 34 8.77 -6.70 0.81
N ILE A 35 8.58 -7.81 1.53
CA ILE A 35 7.28 -8.46 1.67
C ILE A 35 6.30 -7.61 2.48
N ASN A 36 6.77 -6.74 3.39
CA ASN A 36 5.91 -5.93 4.23
C ASN A 36 5.61 -4.54 3.63
N ALA A 37 6.48 -4.02 2.77
CA ALA A 37 6.29 -2.72 2.13
C ALA A 37 5.23 -2.76 1.02
N ASP A 38 4.53 -1.65 0.80
CA ASP A 38 3.59 -1.54 -0.31
C ASP A 38 4.33 -1.39 -1.64
N HIS A 39 3.64 -1.64 -2.76
CA HIS A 39 4.22 -1.31 -4.06
C HIS A 39 4.43 0.22 -4.14
N PRO A 40 5.53 0.74 -4.73
CA PRO A 40 5.79 2.19 -4.76
C PRO A 40 4.61 3.03 -5.26
N LEU A 41 3.89 2.55 -6.29
CA LEU A 41 2.67 3.19 -6.81
C LEU A 41 1.52 3.29 -5.78
N VAL A 42 1.40 2.32 -4.86
CA VAL A 42 0.41 2.33 -3.77
C VAL A 42 0.85 3.31 -2.67
N GLU A 43 2.14 3.37 -2.37
CA GLU A 43 2.71 4.36 -1.45
C GLU A 43 2.46 5.78 -1.98
N GLU A 44 2.81 6.06 -3.23
CA GLU A 44 2.59 7.35 -3.90
C GLU A 44 1.10 7.75 -3.90
N PHE A 45 0.21 6.77 -4.14
CA PHE A 45 -1.23 7.00 -4.06
C PHE A 45 -1.64 7.47 -2.66
N TRP A 46 -1.17 6.79 -1.61
CA TRP A 46 -1.54 7.12 -0.24
C TRP A 46 -0.96 8.44 0.23
N GLU A 47 0.29 8.75 -0.14
CA GLU A 47 0.91 10.06 0.10
C GLU A 47 0.13 11.17 -0.60
N THR A 48 -0.30 10.93 -1.85
CA THR A 48 -1.10 11.90 -2.61
C THR A 48 -2.46 12.12 -1.98
N VAL A 49 -3.14 11.05 -1.54
CA VAL A 49 -4.41 11.16 -0.79
C VAL A 49 -4.22 12.02 0.45
N GLU A 50 -3.18 11.77 1.25
CA GLU A 50 -2.90 12.55 2.45
C GLU A 50 -2.57 14.02 2.15
N TYR A 51 -1.78 14.26 1.11
CA TYR A 51 -1.46 15.62 0.65
C TYR A 51 -2.73 16.38 0.23
N LEU A 52 -3.60 15.75 -0.57
CA LEU A 52 -4.82 16.37 -1.08
C LEU A 52 -5.81 16.67 0.07
N GLU A 53 -5.93 15.76 1.03
CA GLU A 53 -6.75 15.93 2.23
C GLU A 53 -6.24 17.07 3.12
N ARG A 54 -4.92 17.22 3.31
CA ARG A 54 -4.32 18.30 4.11
C ARG A 54 -4.43 19.69 3.44
N THR A 55 -4.44 19.73 2.12
CA THR A 55 -4.46 20.98 1.35
C THR A 55 -5.86 21.62 1.31
N ARG A 56 -6.90 20.88 1.72
CA ARG A 56 -8.29 21.35 1.71
C ARG A 56 -8.80 21.59 3.13
N VAL A 57 -9.74 22.54 3.25
CA VAL A 57 -10.44 22.86 4.50
C VAL A 57 -11.47 21.77 4.86
N GLU A 58 -11.90 20.98 3.88
CA GLU A 58 -12.85 19.87 4.05
C GLU A 58 -12.31 18.58 3.43
N ASN A 59 -12.68 17.46 4.03
CA ASN A 59 -12.33 16.12 3.57
C ASN A 59 -13.14 15.80 2.31
N VAL A 60 -12.47 15.66 1.16
CA VAL A 60 -13.12 15.57 -0.15
C VAL A 60 -13.03 14.20 -0.79
N LEU A 61 -12.03 13.39 -0.41
CA LEU A 61 -11.80 12.07 -1.00
C LEU A 61 -12.43 10.95 -0.17
N ASP A 62 -12.50 11.07 1.16
CA ASP A 62 -13.15 10.06 2.01
C ASP A 62 -14.66 10.30 2.12
N HIS A 63 -15.42 9.65 1.23
CA HIS A 63 -16.88 9.76 1.20
C HIS A 63 -17.58 9.23 2.45
N ASN A 64 -16.90 8.50 3.34
CA ASN A 64 -17.46 8.04 4.61
C ASN A 64 -17.18 9.00 5.78
N ALA A 65 -16.45 10.10 5.53
CA ALA A 65 -16.07 11.15 6.48
C ALA A 65 -15.57 10.60 7.82
N GLY A 66 -14.52 9.78 7.81
CA GLY A 66 -13.89 9.31 9.04
C GLY A 66 -14.55 8.09 9.70
N GLN A 67 -15.73 7.65 9.26
CA GLN A 67 -16.43 6.52 9.88
C GLN A 67 -16.07 5.19 9.21
N GLY A 68 -16.05 4.09 9.97
CA GLY A 68 -15.85 2.73 9.44
C GLY A 68 -14.64 2.60 8.51
N TYR A 69 -14.90 2.25 7.24
CA TYR A 69 -13.89 2.19 6.18
C TYR A 69 -13.60 3.55 5.54
N LEU A 70 -12.40 3.68 4.98
CA LEU A 70 -12.05 4.75 4.06
C LEU A 70 -12.72 4.48 2.70
N ALA A 71 -13.50 5.43 2.20
CA ALA A 71 -14.25 5.25 0.96
C ALA A 71 -13.83 6.26 -0.12
N ILE A 72 -12.96 5.84 -1.05
CA ILE A 72 -12.42 6.71 -2.09
C ILE A 72 -13.05 6.42 -3.44
N ASN A 73 -13.60 7.44 -4.09
CA ASN A 73 -13.94 7.36 -5.51
C ASN A 73 -12.70 7.59 -6.37
N LEU A 74 -12.17 6.54 -7.00
CA LEU A 74 -10.93 6.62 -7.77
C LEU A 74 -11.00 7.55 -9.01
N LYS A 75 -12.19 7.84 -9.54
CA LYS A 75 -12.34 8.82 -10.65
C LYS A 75 -12.22 10.25 -10.14
N GLU A 76 -12.76 10.52 -8.95
CA GLU A 76 -12.65 11.83 -8.31
C GLU A 76 -11.22 12.07 -7.83
N PHE A 77 -10.58 11.03 -7.26
CA PHE A 77 -9.15 11.04 -6.98
C PHE A 77 -8.31 11.36 -8.23
N GLU A 78 -8.51 10.64 -9.34
CA GLU A 78 -7.73 10.85 -10.58
C GLU A 78 -7.84 12.30 -11.07
N LYS A 79 -9.04 12.86 -11.07
CA LYS A 79 -9.27 14.27 -11.44
C LYS A 79 -8.53 15.22 -10.50
N LEU A 80 -8.70 15.04 -9.19
CA LEU A 80 -8.10 15.94 -8.19
C LEU A 80 -6.57 15.83 -8.17
N ALA A 81 -6.03 14.63 -8.32
CA ALA A 81 -4.60 14.38 -8.45
C ALA A 81 -4.02 15.13 -9.67
N ALA A 82 -4.69 15.04 -10.82
CA ALA A 82 -4.28 15.74 -12.04
C ALA A 82 -4.30 17.27 -11.89
N ASP A 83 -5.30 17.82 -11.19
CA ASP A 83 -5.38 19.26 -10.89
C ASP A 83 -4.18 19.75 -10.03
N HIS A 84 -3.58 18.85 -9.27
CA HIS A 84 -2.37 19.08 -8.46
C HIS A 84 -1.08 18.55 -9.13
N HIS A 85 -1.12 18.26 -10.43
CA HIS A 85 0.01 17.79 -11.24
C HIS A 85 0.55 16.39 -10.91
N PHE A 86 -0.20 15.59 -10.16
CA PHE A 86 0.09 14.16 -10.00
C PHE A 86 -0.56 13.36 -11.14
N ARG A 87 0.14 12.34 -11.64
CA ARG A 87 -0.35 11.49 -12.73
C ARG A 87 -0.12 10.02 -12.41
N PHE A 88 -1.17 9.23 -12.55
CA PHE A 88 -1.14 7.79 -12.28
C PHE A 88 -1.57 7.00 -13.52
N ASP A 89 -0.92 5.87 -13.80
CA ASP A 89 -1.55 4.85 -14.63
C ASP A 89 -2.67 4.20 -13.80
N MET A 90 -3.90 4.63 -14.04
CA MET A 90 -5.06 4.16 -13.27
C MET A 90 -5.37 2.67 -13.46
N ARG A 91 -4.94 2.05 -14.57
CA ARG A 91 -5.12 0.61 -14.76
C ARG A 91 -4.15 -0.14 -13.85
N GLU A 92 -2.90 0.29 -13.82
CA GLU A 92 -1.87 -0.31 -12.98
C GLU A 92 -2.15 -0.06 -11.49
N LEU A 93 -2.50 1.17 -11.14
CA LEU A 93 -2.83 1.55 -9.76
C LEU A 93 -3.95 0.69 -9.21
N LYS A 94 -5.05 0.49 -9.95
CA LYS A 94 -6.16 -0.38 -9.53
C LYS A 94 -5.73 -1.84 -9.33
N ARG A 95 -4.75 -2.33 -10.09
CA ARG A 95 -4.21 -3.67 -9.91
C ARG A 95 -3.42 -3.76 -8.61
N GLN A 96 -2.54 -2.79 -8.35
CA GLN A 96 -1.68 -2.78 -7.17
C GLN A 96 -2.44 -2.47 -5.88
N LEU A 97 -3.44 -1.58 -5.91
CA LEU A 97 -4.25 -1.22 -4.73
C LEU A 97 -4.94 -2.40 -4.06
N LYS A 98 -5.28 -3.46 -4.82
CA LYS A 98 -5.85 -4.69 -4.25
C LYS A 98 -4.89 -5.40 -3.29
N GLY A 99 -3.59 -5.20 -3.47
CA GLY A 99 -2.54 -5.72 -2.60
C GLY A 99 -2.04 -4.72 -1.56
N SER A 100 -2.75 -3.59 -1.35
CA SER A 100 -2.31 -2.59 -0.36
C SER A 100 -2.27 -3.17 1.04
N LYS A 101 -1.18 -2.89 1.76
CA LYS A 101 -0.87 -3.35 3.11
C LYS A 101 -1.05 -2.24 4.13
N ALA A 102 -0.65 -1.00 3.80
CA ALA A 102 -0.80 0.15 4.68
C ALA A 102 -2.28 0.41 5.01
N ARG A 103 -3.16 0.23 4.03
CA ARG A 103 -4.61 0.32 4.18
C ARG A 103 -5.24 -0.80 3.37
N LYS A 104 -5.62 -1.89 4.05
CA LYS A 104 -6.07 -3.12 3.37
C LYS A 104 -7.28 -2.85 2.50
N PHE A 105 -7.21 -3.31 1.25
CA PHE A 105 -8.33 -3.26 0.33
C PHE A 105 -9.47 -4.18 0.79
N VAL A 106 -10.69 -3.64 0.82
CA VAL A 106 -11.89 -4.36 1.27
C VAL A 106 -12.82 -4.67 0.10
N ALA A 107 -13.16 -3.66 -0.69
CA ALA A 107 -14.11 -3.83 -1.79
C ALA A 107 -13.92 -2.77 -2.88
N SER A 108 -14.23 -3.15 -4.12
CA SER A 108 -14.30 -2.23 -5.27
C SER A 108 -15.74 -2.01 -5.69
N ASN A 109 -16.04 -0.82 -6.24
CA ASN A 109 -17.37 -0.47 -6.77
C ASN A 109 -18.50 -0.60 -5.73
N HIS A 110 -18.17 -0.38 -4.45
CA HIS A 110 -19.12 -0.42 -3.35
C HIS A 110 -19.94 0.89 -3.33
N PRO A 111 -21.29 0.82 -3.26
CA PRO A 111 -22.11 2.02 -3.11
C PRO A 111 -21.94 2.63 -1.72
N VAL A 112 -21.60 3.91 -1.63
CA VAL A 112 -21.46 4.66 -0.38
C VAL A 112 -22.26 5.94 -0.50
N TYR A 113 -23.09 6.25 0.51
CA TYR A 113 -23.74 7.55 0.58
C TYR A 113 -22.71 8.61 1.01
N SER A 114 -22.37 9.51 0.09
CA SER A 114 -21.29 10.47 0.26
C SER A 114 -21.63 11.53 1.29
N LYS A 115 -20.82 11.63 2.35
CA LYS A 115 -20.90 12.70 3.35
C LYS A 115 -20.15 13.97 2.95
N THR A 116 -19.31 13.88 1.93
CA THR A 116 -18.48 14.99 1.43
C THR A 116 -19.16 15.78 0.30
N ARG A 117 -20.29 15.28 -0.22
CA ARG A 117 -21.04 15.95 -1.29
C ARG A 117 -22.11 16.86 -0.67
N PRO A 118 -22.18 18.16 -1.04
CA PRO A 118 -23.14 19.11 -0.46
C PRO A 118 -24.61 18.68 -0.55
N ASN A 119 -24.99 18.00 -1.63
CA ASN A 119 -26.35 17.51 -1.87
C ASN A 119 -26.52 16.01 -1.52
N GLY A 120 -25.52 15.42 -0.85
CA GLY A 120 -25.44 13.98 -0.62
C GLY A 120 -25.38 13.16 -1.93
N GLY A 121 -25.72 11.88 -1.81
CA GLY A 121 -25.88 10.97 -2.94
C GLY A 121 -24.94 9.76 -2.91
N THR A 122 -25.36 8.69 -3.56
CA THR A 122 -24.60 7.44 -3.60
C THR A 122 -23.52 7.49 -4.67
N VAL A 123 -22.28 7.22 -4.26
CA VAL A 123 -21.10 7.12 -5.12
C VAL A 123 -20.53 5.72 -5.08
N LYS A 124 -19.82 5.34 -6.14
CA LYS A 124 -19.11 4.06 -6.22
C LYS A 124 -17.69 4.23 -5.75
N CYS A 125 -17.39 3.71 -4.58
CA CYS A 125 -16.09 3.83 -3.93
C CYS A 125 -15.32 2.52 -3.95
N TRP A 126 -14.01 2.66 -3.80
CA TRP A 126 -13.13 1.63 -3.31
C TRP A 126 -13.02 1.80 -1.80
N LEU A 127 -13.20 0.70 -1.07
CA LEU A 127 -13.16 0.66 0.38
C LEU A 127 -11.83 0.12 0.85
N PHE A 128 -11.27 0.77 1.86
CA PHE A 128 -10.05 0.36 2.54
C PHE A 128 -10.23 0.41 4.06
N GLU A 129 -9.54 -0.47 4.78
CA GLU A 129 -9.40 -0.35 6.23
C GLU A 129 -8.73 0.99 6.58
N ARG A 130 -9.18 1.61 7.67
CA ARG A 130 -8.43 2.71 8.27
C ARG A 130 -7.24 2.05 8.98
N GLY A 131 -6.03 2.39 8.56
CA GLY A 131 -4.79 1.89 9.16
C GLY A 131 -4.68 2.24 10.64
#